data_AF-A0A9X9MF46-F1
#
_entry.id   AF-A0A9X9MF46-F1
#
_cell.length_a   1.000
_cell.length_b   1.000
_cell.length_c   1.000
_cell.angle_alpha   90.00
_cell.angle_beta   90.00
_cell.angle_gamma   90.00
#
_symmetry.space_group_name_H-M   'P 1'
#
loop_
_entity.id
_entity.type
_entity.pdbx_description
1 polymer ?
#
loop_
_entity_poly.entity_id
_entity_poly.type
_entity_poly.pdbx_seq_one_letter_code
_entity_poly.pdbx_strand_id
1 'polypeptide(L)'
;MDKFLQLSVLMRELFFAQPLRWFAHAFHLFKKSLLLWVYDRSGPYCGSYIDISKSPQTLVYVLAAYMSMSDAELGLDPNIKYEAHQITVTMDVGGPEKEREFKLSPKPVAQQTSLVSRGTSCYHTLEGDCAVKFSWRMYGDNSEAELLKLAKDVDGMANLMGLRDFVKISDI
;
A
#
# COMPACT_ATOMS: atom_id res chain seq x y z
N MET A 1 -23.88 2.99 10.71
CA MET A 1 -22.66 3.15 11.53
C MET A 1 -22.01 1.78 11.81
N ASP A 2 -22.73 0.82 12.38
CA ASP A 2 -22.19 -0.52 12.73
C ASP A 2 -21.49 -1.25 11.56
N LYS A 3 -22.13 -1.33 10.39
CA LYS A 3 -21.54 -2.03 9.21
C LYS A 3 -20.27 -1.39 8.67
N PHE A 4 -20.19 -0.06 8.73
CA PHE A 4 -18.98 0.65 8.30
C PHE A 4 -17.83 0.39 9.28
N LEU A 5 -18.13 0.35 10.59
CA LEU A 5 -17.14 0.01 11.61
C LEU A 5 -16.63 -1.43 11.44
N GLN A 6 -17.53 -2.39 11.20
CA GLN A 6 -17.14 -3.77 10.91
C GLN A 6 -16.22 -3.85 9.69
N LEU A 7 -16.58 -3.16 8.60
CA LEU A 7 -15.76 -3.10 7.40
C LEU A 7 -14.38 -2.46 7.67
N SER A 8 -14.34 -1.41 8.48
CA SER A 8 -13.09 -0.75 8.88
C SER A 8 -12.19 -1.67 9.71
N VAL A 9 -12.76 -2.52 10.57
CA VAL A 9 -11.99 -3.52 11.32
C VAL A 9 -11.38 -4.56 10.38
N LEU A 10 -12.17 -5.09 9.44
CA LEU A 10 -11.68 -6.03 8.42
C LEU A 10 -10.58 -5.41 7.56
N MET A 11 -10.74 -4.13 7.19
CA MET A 11 -9.72 -3.41 6.44
C MET A 11 -8.44 -3.20 7.22
N ARG A 12 -8.53 -2.90 8.52
CA ARG A 12 -7.36 -2.81 9.40
C ARG A 12 -6.62 -4.15 9.46
N GLU A 13 -7.35 -5.26 9.56
CA GLU A 13 -6.76 -6.62 9.57
C GLU A 13 -6.11 -6.97 8.23
N LEU A 14 -6.76 -6.62 7.11
CA LEU A 14 -6.19 -6.79 5.77
C LEU A 14 -4.86 -6.03 5.63
N PHE A 15 -4.82 -4.76 6.00
CA PHE A 15 -3.59 -3.96 5.97
C PHE A 15 -2.55 -4.38 7.00
N PHE A 16 -2.95 -5.09 8.05
CA PHE A 16 -2.03 -5.71 8.97
C PHE A 16 -1.39 -6.96 8.35
N ALA A 17 -2.18 -7.79 7.67
CA ALA A 17 -1.70 -8.98 6.98
C ALA A 17 -0.90 -8.66 5.70
N GLN A 18 -1.23 -7.55 5.03
CA GLN A 18 -0.62 -7.10 3.78
C GLN A 18 -0.16 -5.64 3.90
N PRO A 19 0.88 -5.36 4.70
CA PRO A 19 1.30 -4.00 5.02
C PRO A 19 1.76 -3.17 3.81
N LEU A 20 2.30 -3.83 2.78
CA LEU A 20 2.82 -3.22 1.56
C LEU A 20 1.74 -2.93 0.50
N ARG A 21 0.48 -3.28 0.77
CA ARG A 21 -0.65 -2.95 -0.10
C ARG A 21 -0.92 -1.43 -0.07
N TRP A 22 -1.12 -0.82 -1.23
CA TRP A 22 -1.44 0.60 -1.35
C TRP A 22 -2.87 0.88 -0.90
N PHE A 23 -3.84 0.18 -1.48
CA PHE A 23 -5.25 0.34 -1.17
C PHE A 23 -6.00 -1.00 -1.30
N ALA A 24 -7.22 -1.04 -0.79
CA ALA A 24 -8.09 -2.20 -0.87
C ALA A 24 -9.52 -1.79 -1.21
N HIS A 25 -10.14 -2.56 -2.10
CA HIS A 25 -11.57 -2.41 -2.39
C HIS A 25 -12.39 -3.17 -1.37
N ALA A 26 -13.54 -2.61 -1.04
CA ALA A 26 -14.59 -3.25 -0.26
C ALA A 26 -15.95 -2.90 -0.82
N PHE A 27 -16.94 -3.68 -0.43
CA PHE A 27 -18.32 -3.29 -0.63
C PHE A 27 -19.18 -3.81 0.51
N HIS A 28 -20.31 -3.16 0.71
CA HIS A 28 -21.38 -3.71 1.55
C HIS A 28 -22.65 -3.78 0.72
N LEU A 29 -23.22 -4.97 0.70
CA LEU A 29 -24.53 -5.24 0.16
C LEU A 29 -25.51 -5.37 1.32
N PHE A 30 -26.47 -4.46 1.41
CA PHE A 30 -27.54 -4.54 2.38
C PHE A 30 -28.90 -4.43 1.72
N LYS A 31 -29.68 -5.51 1.81
CA LYS A 31 -30.96 -5.65 1.12
C LYS A 31 -30.77 -5.41 -0.39
N LYS A 32 -31.17 -4.23 -0.86
CA LYS A 32 -31.14 -3.81 -2.27
C LYS A 32 -30.10 -2.69 -2.52
N SER A 33 -29.35 -2.30 -1.49
CA SER A 33 -28.38 -1.23 -1.57
C SER A 33 -26.97 -1.79 -1.58
N LEU A 34 -26.23 -1.50 -2.64
CA LEU A 34 -24.80 -1.76 -2.77
C LEU A 34 -24.06 -0.43 -2.63
N LEU A 35 -23.00 -0.40 -1.85
CA LEU A 35 -22.08 0.73 -1.81
C LEU A 35 -20.65 0.21 -1.81
N LEU A 36 -19.86 0.79 -2.71
CA LEU A 36 -18.47 0.42 -2.97
C LEU A 36 -17.55 1.37 -2.22
N TRP A 37 -16.48 0.82 -1.69
CA TRP A 37 -15.48 1.49 -0.87
C TRP A 37 -14.09 1.21 -1.40
N VAL A 38 -13.23 2.21 -1.29
CA VAL A 38 -11.78 2.06 -1.39
C VAL A 38 -11.19 2.53 -0.07
N TYR A 39 -10.35 1.73 0.54
CA TYR A 39 -9.59 2.10 1.71
C TYR A 39 -8.13 2.23 1.32
N ASP A 40 -7.47 3.27 1.77
CA ASP A 40 -6.02 3.39 1.76
C ASP A 40 -5.53 3.87 3.13
N ARG A 41 -4.28 4.33 3.21
CA ARG A 41 -3.71 4.82 4.48
C ARG A 41 -4.18 6.22 4.88
N SER A 42 -4.85 6.95 4.00
CA SER A 42 -5.54 8.21 4.30
C SER A 42 -6.98 8.01 4.78
N GLY A 43 -7.59 6.86 4.45
CA GLY A 43 -8.84 6.39 5.04
C GLY A 43 -9.82 5.81 4.03
N PRO A 44 -11.08 5.63 4.43
CA PRO A 44 -12.12 5.12 3.56
C PRO A 44 -12.73 6.21 2.67
N TYR A 45 -12.92 5.87 1.41
CA TYR A 45 -13.63 6.64 0.40
C TYR A 45 -14.75 5.78 -0.18
N CYS A 46 -15.91 6.36 -0.46
CA CYS A 46 -17.02 5.65 -1.10
C CYS A 46 -17.67 6.45 -2.19
N GLY A 47 -18.26 5.74 -3.15
CA GLY A 47 -19.13 6.33 -4.16
C GLY A 47 -20.55 6.59 -3.65
N SER A 48 -21.47 6.74 -4.60
CA SER A 48 -22.90 6.83 -4.32
C SER A 48 -23.53 5.44 -4.12
N TYR A 49 -24.64 5.39 -3.40
CA TYR A 49 -25.44 4.17 -3.25
C TYR A 49 -26.00 3.70 -4.60
N ILE A 50 -25.91 2.39 -4.83
CA ILE A 50 -26.45 1.70 -6.00
C ILE A 50 -27.67 0.88 -5.56
N ASP A 51 -28.84 1.17 -6.13
CA ASP A 51 -30.05 0.38 -5.92
C ASP A 51 -30.10 -0.78 -6.92
N ILE A 52 -29.64 -1.95 -6.47
CA ILE A 52 -29.58 -3.15 -7.30
C ILE A 52 -30.96 -3.73 -7.62
N SER A 53 -32.05 -3.25 -6.99
CA SER A 53 -33.39 -3.70 -7.37
C SER A 53 -33.90 -3.07 -8.67
N LYS A 54 -33.35 -1.91 -9.04
CA LYS A 54 -33.64 -1.27 -10.33
C LYS A 54 -32.84 -1.89 -11.48
N SER A 55 -31.65 -2.43 -11.17
CA SER A 55 -30.82 -3.17 -12.13
C SER A 55 -30.02 -4.26 -11.41
N PRO A 56 -30.57 -5.48 -11.28
CA PRO A 56 -29.86 -6.60 -10.66
C PRO A 56 -28.56 -6.96 -11.40
N GLN A 57 -28.50 -6.69 -12.71
CA GLN A 57 -27.30 -6.91 -13.53
C GLN A 57 -26.11 -6.08 -13.04
N THR A 58 -26.35 -4.92 -12.40
CA THR A 58 -25.27 -4.09 -11.85
C THR A 58 -24.41 -4.85 -10.84
N LEU A 59 -25.00 -5.72 -10.02
CA LEU A 59 -24.21 -6.53 -9.08
C LEU A 59 -23.27 -7.48 -9.83
N VAL A 60 -23.75 -8.11 -10.90
CA VAL A 60 -22.94 -9.01 -11.74
C VAL A 60 -21.81 -8.23 -12.41
N TYR A 61 -22.08 -7.04 -12.93
CA TYR A 61 -21.06 -6.19 -13.54
C TYR A 61 -20.01 -5.71 -12.55
N VAL A 62 -20.40 -5.35 -11.33
CA VAL A 62 -19.43 -4.99 -10.27
C VAL A 62 -18.52 -6.16 -9.93
N LEU A 63 -19.09 -7.36 -9.72
CA LEU A 63 -18.29 -8.54 -9.42
C LEU A 63 -17.37 -8.92 -10.60
N ALA A 64 -17.88 -8.86 -11.84
CA ALA A 64 -17.09 -9.08 -13.04
C ALA A 64 -15.93 -8.07 -13.15
N ALA A 65 -16.19 -6.79 -12.87
CA ALA A 65 -15.15 -5.76 -12.86
C ALA A 65 -14.04 -6.10 -11.86
N TYR A 66 -14.38 -6.46 -10.62
CA TYR A 66 -13.37 -6.87 -9.63
C TYR A 66 -12.57 -8.11 -10.05
N MET A 67 -13.22 -9.10 -10.67
CA MET A 67 -12.53 -10.30 -11.16
C MET A 67 -11.64 -10.03 -12.37
N SER A 68 -11.87 -8.94 -13.10
CA SER A 68 -11.07 -8.54 -14.26
C SER A 68 -9.96 -7.54 -13.93
N MET A 69 -9.93 -6.98 -12.72
CA MET A 69 -8.90 -6.05 -12.29
C MET A 69 -7.54 -6.75 -12.17
N SER A 70 -6.51 -6.06 -12.62
CA SER A 70 -5.11 -6.41 -12.37
C SER A 70 -4.73 -6.24 -10.89
N ASP A 71 -3.60 -6.83 -10.50
CA ASP A 71 -3.04 -6.67 -9.16
C ASP A 71 -2.85 -5.19 -8.78
N ALA A 72 -2.41 -4.35 -9.74
CA ALA A 72 -2.26 -2.91 -9.56
C ALA A 72 -3.61 -2.21 -9.31
N GLU A 73 -4.64 -2.54 -10.08
CA GLU A 73 -6.00 -2.00 -9.88
C GLU A 73 -6.65 -2.49 -8.57
N LEU A 74 -6.19 -3.63 -8.05
CA LEU A 74 -6.55 -4.13 -6.73
C LEU A 74 -5.70 -3.52 -5.60
N GLY A 75 -4.68 -2.72 -5.93
CA GLY A 75 -3.86 -1.97 -4.97
C GLY A 75 -2.58 -2.67 -4.52
N LEU A 76 -2.10 -3.65 -5.29
CA LEU A 76 -0.77 -4.23 -5.13
C LEU A 76 0.26 -3.44 -5.93
N ASP A 77 1.46 -3.29 -5.37
CA ASP A 77 2.56 -2.59 -6.02
C ASP A 77 3.24 -3.49 -7.07
N PRO A 78 3.29 -3.09 -8.36
CA PRO A 78 3.95 -3.89 -9.41
C PRO A 78 5.47 -4.02 -9.23
N ASN A 79 6.09 -3.18 -8.39
CA ASN A 79 7.52 -3.26 -8.06
C ASN A 79 7.81 -4.23 -6.90
N ILE A 80 6.78 -4.86 -6.34
CA ILE A 80 6.88 -5.82 -5.24
C ILE A 80 6.42 -7.19 -5.74
N LYS A 81 7.33 -8.16 -5.73
CA LYS A 81 7.07 -9.55 -6.10
C LYS A 81 6.89 -10.40 -4.84
N TYR A 82 5.88 -11.27 -4.88
CA TYR A 82 5.61 -12.25 -3.83
C TYR A 82 5.77 -13.66 -4.42
N GLU A 83 6.87 -14.34 -4.08
CA GLU A 83 7.21 -15.67 -4.62
C GLU A 83 7.48 -16.65 -3.49
N ALA A 84 6.66 -17.69 -3.32
CA ALA A 84 6.90 -18.76 -2.34
C ALA A 84 7.26 -18.28 -0.91
N HIS A 85 6.62 -17.20 -0.43
CA HIS A 85 6.87 -16.50 0.86
C HIS A 85 8.08 -15.55 0.90
N GLN A 86 8.75 -15.35 -0.24
CA GLN A 86 9.76 -14.32 -0.40
C GLN A 86 9.11 -13.03 -0.92
N ILE A 87 9.47 -11.90 -0.31
CA ILE A 87 9.12 -10.57 -0.79
C ILE A 87 10.38 -10.01 -1.46
N THR A 88 10.26 -9.58 -2.72
CA THR A 88 11.34 -8.93 -3.46
C THR A 88 10.86 -7.57 -3.92
N VAL A 89 11.66 -6.54 -3.71
CA VAL A 89 11.32 -5.16 -4.08
C VAL A 89 12.38 -4.55 -4.97
N THR A 90 11.95 -3.85 -6.00
CA THR A 90 12.84 -3.13 -6.91
C THR A 90 12.92 -1.65 -6.51
N MET A 91 14.12 -1.12 -6.34
CA MET A 91 14.36 0.27 -5.96
C MET A 91 15.37 0.95 -6.89
N ASP A 92 15.26 2.27 -7.05
CA ASP A 92 16.28 3.05 -7.75
C ASP A 92 17.49 3.21 -6.82
N VAL A 93 18.68 2.91 -7.34
CA VAL A 93 19.95 3.02 -6.60
C VAL A 93 20.90 3.97 -7.31
N GLY A 94 21.80 4.58 -6.55
CA GLY A 94 22.89 5.36 -7.13
C GLY A 94 24.00 4.46 -7.66
N GLY A 95 24.57 4.77 -8.83
CA GLY A 95 25.69 4.04 -9.41
C GLY A 95 25.51 3.70 -10.89
N PRO A 96 26.30 2.74 -11.41
CA PRO A 96 26.19 2.31 -12.81
C PRO A 96 24.90 1.52 -13.09
N GLU A 97 24.38 0.80 -12.09
CA GLU A 97 23.05 0.18 -12.15
C GLU A 97 21.99 1.20 -11.75
N LYS A 98 20.89 1.27 -12.52
CA LYS A 98 19.79 2.22 -12.26
C LYS A 98 18.78 1.69 -11.24
N GLU A 99 18.58 0.38 -11.21
CA GLU A 99 17.63 -0.30 -10.34
C GLU A 99 18.27 -1.54 -9.74
N ARG A 100 17.88 -1.89 -8.52
CA ARG A 100 18.32 -3.10 -7.83
C ARG A 100 17.17 -3.77 -7.10
N GLU A 101 17.15 -5.10 -7.13
CA GLU A 101 16.22 -5.91 -6.35
C GLU A 101 16.77 -6.18 -4.95
N PHE A 102 15.88 -6.11 -3.95
CA PHE A 102 16.17 -6.44 -2.55
C PHE A 102 15.19 -7.51 -2.07
N LYS A 103 15.73 -8.62 -1.57
CA LYS A 103 14.94 -9.64 -0.87
C LYS A 103 14.72 -9.22 0.57
N LEU A 104 13.48 -9.17 1.01
CA LEU A 104 13.11 -8.76 2.36
C LEU A 104 12.86 -9.96 3.27
N SER A 105 13.05 -9.76 4.57
CA SER A 105 12.55 -10.69 5.57
C SER A 105 11.03 -10.88 5.42
N PRO A 106 10.48 -12.10 5.60
CA PRO A 106 9.03 -12.31 5.46
C PRO A 106 8.18 -11.50 6.46
N LYS A 107 8.77 -11.16 7.61
CA LYS A 107 8.13 -10.32 8.65
C LYS A 107 8.82 -8.96 8.73
N PRO A 108 8.06 -7.86 8.88
CA PRO A 108 8.62 -6.55 9.14
C PRO A 108 9.24 -6.48 10.54
N VAL A 109 10.29 -5.68 10.70
CA VAL A 109 10.88 -5.33 12.00
C VAL A 109 10.07 -4.25 12.72
N ALA A 110 9.36 -3.43 11.96
CA ALA A 110 8.44 -2.42 12.47
C ALA A 110 7.24 -2.30 11.53
N GLN A 111 6.04 -2.19 12.08
CA GLN A 111 4.80 -2.09 11.30
C GLN A 111 3.76 -1.23 12.02
N GLN A 112 3.24 -0.23 11.33
CA GLN A 112 2.11 0.55 11.80
C GLN A 112 0.80 -0.24 11.66
N THR A 113 -0.01 -0.27 12.72
CA THR A 113 -1.26 -1.05 12.81
C THR A 113 -2.51 -0.19 12.67
N SER A 114 -2.35 1.14 12.72
CA SER A 114 -3.44 2.09 12.53
C SER A 114 -3.93 2.09 11.08
N LEU A 115 -5.25 2.06 10.90
CA LEU A 115 -5.90 2.09 9.59
C LEU A 115 -5.54 3.37 8.82
N VAL A 116 -5.72 4.52 9.48
CA VAL A 116 -5.36 5.85 8.95
C VAL A 116 -4.04 6.28 9.56
N SER A 117 -2.99 6.35 8.74
CA SER A 117 -1.63 6.71 9.17
C SER A 117 -0.71 6.88 7.96
N ARG A 118 0.60 6.98 8.19
CA ARG A 118 1.60 6.84 7.11
C ARG A 118 1.79 5.39 6.65
N GLY A 119 1.14 4.41 7.29
CA GLY A 119 1.29 2.99 6.96
C GLY A 119 2.74 2.48 7.04
N THR A 120 3.58 3.11 7.86
CA THR A 120 5.02 2.83 7.85
C THR A 120 5.31 1.38 8.21
N SER A 121 6.10 0.72 7.37
CA SER A 121 6.64 -0.62 7.64
C SER A 121 8.10 -0.70 7.24
N CYS A 122 8.92 -1.33 8.08
CA CYS A 122 10.34 -1.53 7.84
C CYS A 122 10.66 -3.01 7.81
N TYR A 123 11.53 -3.40 6.90
CA TYR A 123 11.98 -4.76 6.69
C TYR A 123 13.49 -4.82 6.69
N HIS A 124 14.07 -5.90 7.20
CA HIS A 124 15.48 -6.16 6.99
C HIS A 124 15.67 -6.80 5.62
N THR A 125 16.78 -6.50 4.94
CA THR A 125 17.17 -7.20 3.73
C THR A 125 17.76 -8.56 4.10
N LEU A 126 17.49 -9.60 3.30
CA LEU A 126 18.19 -10.88 3.42
C LEU A 126 19.61 -10.84 2.84
N GLU A 127 19.92 -9.78 2.09
CA GLU A 127 21.18 -9.58 1.38
C GLU A 127 21.86 -8.30 1.89
N GLY A 128 22.57 -8.42 3.01
CA GLY A 128 23.33 -7.32 3.63
C GLY A 128 22.65 -6.71 4.84
N ASP A 129 23.35 -5.78 5.50
CA ASP A 129 22.89 -5.08 6.70
C ASP A 129 22.17 -3.78 6.32
N CYS A 130 21.00 -3.92 5.71
CA CYS A 130 20.18 -2.81 5.26
C CYS A 130 18.73 -2.98 5.72
N ALA A 131 18.02 -1.86 5.84
CA ALA A 131 16.59 -1.85 6.07
C ALA A 131 15.89 -1.18 4.90
N VAL A 132 14.79 -1.78 4.44
CA VAL A 132 13.88 -1.15 3.48
C VAL A 132 12.68 -0.62 4.23
N LYS A 133 12.39 0.67 4.04
CA LYS A 133 11.29 1.38 4.68
C LYS A 133 10.26 1.79 3.64
N PHE A 134 9.01 1.46 3.94
CA PHE A 134 7.84 1.88 3.18
C PHE A 134 7.06 2.88 4.03
N SER A 135 6.61 3.98 3.43
CA SER A 135 5.79 4.97 4.12
C SER A 135 5.04 5.82 3.13
N TRP A 136 3.78 6.12 3.44
CA TRP A 136 3.04 7.19 2.79
C TRP A 136 3.60 8.54 3.25
N ARG A 137 3.74 9.46 2.30
CA ARG A 137 4.29 10.80 2.51
C ARG A 137 3.19 11.84 2.28
N MET A 138 3.08 12.82 3.18
CA MET A 138 2.25 14.00 2.94
C MET A 138 2.91 14.89 1.88
N TYR A 139 2.11 15.52 1.03
CA TYR A 139 2.62 16.46 0.05
C TYR A 139 3.19 17.71 0.74
N GLY A 140 4.38 18.16 0.33
CA GLY A 140 4.94 19.46 0.72
C GLY A 140 6.15 19.46 1.67
N ASP A 141 6.48 18.35 2.32
CA ASP A 141 7.66 18.25 3.19
C ASP A 141 8.91 17.76 2.43
N ASN A 142 10.10 18.15 2.91
CA ASN A 142 11.36 17.51 2.49
C ASN A 142 11.23 16.00 2.74
N SER A 143 11.46 15.21 1.69
CA SER A 143 11.40 13.76 1.80
C SER A 143 12.45 13.28 2.80
N GLU A 144 12.14 12.21 3.53
CA GLU A 144 13.11 11.55 4.38
C GLU A 144 14.39 11.18 3.61
N ALA A 145 14.24 10.78 2.34
CA ALA A 145 15.37 10.53 1.45
C ALA A 145 16.25 11.77 1.21
N GLU A 146 15.67 12.97 1.04
CA GLU A 146 16.45 14.22 0.94
C GLU A 146 17.17 14.55 2.23
N LEU A 147 16.51 14.37 3.38
CA LEU A 147 17.14 14.59 4.69
C LEU A 147 18.31 13.62 4.92
N LEU A 148 18.17 12.35 4.55
CA LEU A 148 19.25 11.36 4.65
C LEU A 148 20.40 11.67 3.68
N LYS A 149 20.12 12.20 2.48
CA LYS A 149 21.17 12.65 1.55
C LYS A 149 21.99 13.81 2.12
N LEU A 150 21.33 14.75 2.82
CA LEU A 150 22.00 15.86 3.49
C LEU A 150 22.83 15.39 4.70
N ALA A 151 22.39 14.33 5.38
CA ALA A 151 23.04 13.79 6.58
C ALA A 151 24.06 12.67 6.31
N LYS A 152 24.44 12.42 5.05
CA LYS A 152 25.28 11.27 4.63
C LYS A 152 26.65 11.17 5.34
N ASP A 153 27.20 12.29 5.79
CA ASP A 153 28.52 12.38 6.42
C ASP A 153 28.42 12.61 7.95
N VAL A 154 27.23 12.41 8.54
CA VAL A 154 26.99 12.58 9.97
C VAL A 154 27.11 11.23 10.67
N ASP A 155 28.03 11.13 11.62
CA ASP A 155 28.24 9.91 12.41
C ASP A 155 26.94 9.44 13.09
N GLY A 156 26.64 8.15 12.94
CA GLY A 156 25.46 7.52 13.51
C GLY A 156 24.16 7.68 12.70
N MET A 157 24.18 8.43 11.59
CA MET A 157 23.04 8.52 10.67
C MET A 157 23.03 7.37 9.66
N ALA A 158 21.82 6.95 9.27
CA ALA A 158 21.65 5.92 8.26
C ALA A 158 22.03 6.45 6.86
N ASN A 159 22.73 5.62 6.07
CA ASN A 159 23.06 5.94 4.69
C ASN A 159 21.92 5.52 3.76
N LEU A 160 21.47 6.44 2.90
CA LEU A 160 20.47 6.14 1.88
C LEU A 160 21.11 5.35 0.74
N MET A 161 20.74 4.07 0.61
CA MET A 161 21.22 3.18 -0.46
C MET A 161 20.42 3.30 -1.75
N GLY A 162 19.11 3.53 -1.63
CA GLY A 162 18.19 3.63 -2.75
C GLY A 162 16.86 4.23 -2.31
N LEU A 163 16.07 4.69 -3.27
CA LEU A 163 14.75 5.27 -3.05
C LEU A 163 13.86 4.95 -4.25
N ARG A 164 12.55 4.86 -4.04
CA ARG A 164 11.57 4.89 -5.13
C ARG A 164 10.34 5.63 -4.63
N ASP A 165 9.93 6.65 -5.36
CA ASP A 165 8.61 7.25 -5.19
C ASP A 165 7.63 6.47 -6.07
N PHE A 166 6.59 5.88 -5.48
CA PHE A 166 5.71 4.95 -6.18
C PHE A 166 4.70 5.68 -7.06
N VAL A 167 3.80 6.46 -6.46
CA VAL A 167 2.76 7.24 -7.14
C VAL A 167 2.45 8.45 -6.27
N LYS A 168 2.35 9.64 -6.86
CA LYS A 168 1.76 10.78 -6.15
C LYS A 168 0.25 10.70 -6.32
N ILE A 169 -0.51 10.94 -5.26
CA ILE A 169 -1.98 11.02 -5.33
C ILE A 169 -2.43 12.08 -6.34
N SER A 170 -1.61 13.11 -6.61
CA SER A 170 -1.87 14.12 -7.65
C SER A 170 -1.87 13.56 -9.08
N ASP A 171 -1.28 12.39 -9.27
CA ASP A 171 -1.07 11.77 -10.57
C ASP A 171 -2.12 10.67 -10.84
N ILE A 172 -3.08 10.49 -9.91
CA ILE A 172 -4.28 9.63 -9.99
C ILE A 172 -5.51 10.52 -10.17
#